data_AF-A0AAC9IVI5-F1
#
_entry.id   AF-A0AAC9IVI5-F1
#
_cell.length_a   1.000
_cell.length_b   1.000
_cell.length_c   1.000
_cell.angle_alpha   90.00
_cell.angle_beta   90.00
_cell.angle_gamma   90.00
#
_symmetry.space_group_name_H-M   'P 1'
#
loop_
_entity.id
_entity.type
_entity.pdbx_description
1 polymer ?
#
loop_
_entity_poly.entity_id
_entity_poly.type
_entity_poly.pdbx_seq_one_letter_code
_entity_poly.pdbx_strand_id
1 'polypeptide(L)'
;MRLLLIFFLYSFYCLGQNKKTTITAYQKKTLQEKNIVRIIKDSLGNESYQFLIKPKALKAEIEEYFTPHFSKITSPILTILKHNNLYYFISNSKDYTLISLAHLVSIPRVEGDYLIYGSNHCITPKDNTNCYPSSDGSSCLEKQPSCIKLINKKN
;
A
#
# COMPACT_ATOMS: atom_id res chain seq x y z
N MET A 1 -0.64 63.00 14.22
CA MET A 1 0.05 61.69 14.19
C MET A 1 -0.85 60.56 14.75
N ARG A 2 -1.93 60.18 14.04
CA ARG A 2 -2.77 59.03 14.44
C ARG A 2 -3.30 58.20 13.25
N LEU A 3 -3.03 58.62 12.01
CA LEU A 3 -3.55 57.96 10.79
C LEU A 3 -2.54 57.02 10.11
N LEU A 4 -1.29 56.96 10.54
CA LEU A 4 -0.26 56.09 9.96
C LEU A 4 -0.24 54.67 10.57
N LEU A 5 -0.87 54.45 11.73
CA LEU A 5 -0.85 53.16 12.43
C LEU A 5 -1.88 52.16 11.90
N ILE A 6 -2.93 52.61 11.21
CA ILE A 6 -3.98 51.72 10.68
C ILE A 6 -3.56 51.10 9.33
N PHE A 7 -2.69 51.76 8.57
CA PHE A 7 -2.19 51.23 7.30
C PHE A 7 -1.14 50.13 7.46
N PHE A 8 -0.48 50.03 8.62
CA PHE A 8 0.49 48.97 8.89
C PHE A 8 -0.13 47.63 9.33
N LEU A 9 -1.41 47.61 9.72
CA LEU A 9 -2.10 46.38 10.15
C LEU A 9 -2.73 45.61 8.99
N TYR A 10 -2.91 46.24 7.82
CA TYR A 10 -3.47 45.58 6.63
C TYR A 10 -2.43 44.88 5.76
N SER A 11 -1.14 45.21 5.88
CA SER A 11 -0.08 44.58 5.08
C SER A 11 0.32 43.18 5.56
N PHE A 12 -0.15 42.72 6.72
CA PHE A 12 0.19 41.39 7.25
C PHE A 12 -0.81 40.28 6.89
N TYR A 13 -1.93 40.59 6.23
CA TYR A 13 -3.00 39.61 5.97
C TYR A 13 -2.98 38.93 4.59
N CYS A 14 -2.08 39.29 3.67
CA CYS A 14 -2.06 38.71 2.31
C CYS A 14 -0.76 37.97 1.92
N LEU A 15 0.05 37.57 2.90
CA LEU A 15 1.07 36.53 2.74
C LEU A 15 0.61 35.20 3.35
N GLY A 16 -0.69 34.93 3.27
CA GLY A 16 -1.20 33.57 3.32
C GLY A 16 -0.73 32.86 2.06
N GLN A 17 0.46 32.25 2.12
CA GLN A 17 0.86 31.26 1.15
C GLN A 17 -0.28 30.24 1.11
N ASN A 18 -1.11 30.30 0.06
CA ASN A 18 -1.73 29.12 -0.48
C ASN A 18 -0.58 28.25 -0.96
N LYS A 19 0.09 27.57 -0.01
CA LYS A 19 0.56 26.23 -0.26
C LYS A 19 -0.71 25.49 -0.65
N LYS A 20 -1.06 25.55 -1.95
CA LYS A 20 -1.42 24.32 -2.63
C LYS A 20 -0.37 23.38 -2.11
N THR A 21 -0.77 22.51 -1.18
CA THR A 21 -0.13 21.23 -1.01
C THR A 21 -0.13 20.70 -2.43
N THR A 22 0.95 20.98 -3.15
CA THR A 22 1.48 20.06 -4.14
C THR A 22 1.43 18.78 -3.34
N ILE A 23 0.40 17.98 -3.63
CA ILE A 23 0.36 16.58 -3.27
C ILE A 23 1.68 16.14 -3.85
N THR A 24 2.71 16.09 -3.01
CA THR A 24 4.03 15.62 -3.39
C THR A 24 3.72 14.26 -3.94
N ALA A 25 3.75 14.15 -5.27
CA ALA A 25 3.47 12.92 -5.98
C ALA A 25 4.21 11.85 -5.19
N TYR A 26 3.43 10.90 -4.67
CA TYR A 26 3.87 9.82 -3.81
C TYR A 26 5.28 9.43 -4.22
N GLN A 27 6.28 9.89 -3.45
CA GLN A 27 7.64 9.48 -3.71
C GLN A 27 7.67 8.02 -3.32
N LYS A 28 7.69 7.16 -4.33
CA LYS A 28 7.89 5.71 -4.22
C LYS A 28 9.29 5.48 -3.65
N LYS A 29 9.48 5.77 -2.37
CA LYS A 29 10.66 5.37 -1.60
C LYS A 29 10.47 3.90 -1.29
N THR A 30 11.19 3.12 -2.06
CA THR A 30 11.26 1.69 -2.00
C THR A 30 11.61 1.25 -0.58
N LEU A 31 10.66 0.59 0.11
CA LEU A 31 11.04 -0.51 0.99
C LEU A 31 12.07 -1.32 0.19
N GLN A 32 13.24 -1.63 0.76
CA GLN A 32 14.23 -2.52 0.15
C GLN A 32 13.48 -3.56 -0.68
N GLU A 33 13.52 -3.41 -2.00
CA GLU A 33 12.61 -4.03 -2.97
C GLU A 33 12.94 -5.51 -3.05
N LYS A 34 12.69 -6.25 -1.97
CA LYS A 34 12.81 -7.69 -1.95
C LYS A 34 11.75 -8.18 -2.91
N ASN A 35 12.16 -8.78 -4.01
CA ASN A 35 11.26 -9.50 -4.88
C ASN A 35 10.68 -10.64 -4.06
N ILE A 36 9.38 -10.58 -3.76
CA ILE A 36 8.72 -11.58 -2.92
C ILE A 36 8.26 -12.75 -3.78
N VAL A 37 7.84 -12.45 -5.01
CA VAL A 37 7.34 -13.44 -5.96
C VAL A 37 7.89 -13.17 -7.34
N ARG A 38 8.28 -14.22 -8.06
CA ARG A 38 8.50 -14.20 -9.51
C ARG A 38 7.23 -14.69 -10.22
N ILE A 39 6.79 -13.96 -11.23
CA ILE A 39 5.72 -14.39 -12.14
C ILE A 39 6.36 -15.27 -13.21
N ILE A 40 5.87 -16.50 -13.33
CA ILE A 40 6.26 -17.43 -14.38
C ILE A 40 5.09 -17.52 -15.35
N LYS A 41 5.32 -17.18 -16.61
CA LYS A 41 4.33 -17.27 -17.69
C LYS A 41 4.61 -18.53 -18.50
N ASP A 42 3.60 -19.36 -18.72
CA ASP A 42 3.72 -20.47 -19.66
C ASP A 42 3.62 -19.98 -21.12
N SER A 43 3.78 -20.90 -22.08
CA SER A 43 3.69 -20.59 -23.52
C SER A 43 2.30 -20.12 -23.97
N LEU A 44 1.27 -20.34 -23.16
CA LEU A 44 -0.11 -19.92 -23.41
C LEU A 44 -0.42 -18.57 -22.71
N GLY A 45 0.53 -18.03 -21.95
CA GLY A 45 0.38 -16.79 -21.20
C GLY A 45 -0.28 -16.94 -19.82
N ASN A 46 -0.50 -18.17 -19.34
CA ASN A 46 -1.01 -18.37 -17.98
C ASN A 46 0.07 -18.03 -16.97
N GLU A 47 -0.33 -17.31 -15.93
CA GLU A 47 0.56 -16.89 -14.86
C GLU A 47 0.58 -17.91 -13.73
N SER A 48 1.78 -18.26 -13.26
CA SER A 48 2.03 -18.97 -12.02
C SER A 48 3.00 -18.17 -11.15
N TYR A 49 3.00 -18.44 -9.85
CA TYR A 49 3.63 -17.58 -8.86
C TYR A 49 4.65 -18.35 -8.02
N GLN A 50 5.92 -17.97 -8.12
CA GLN A 50 7.01 -18.56 -7.34
C GLN A 50 7.47 -17.62 -6.23
N PHE A 51 7.23 -17.98 -4.97
CA PHE A 51 7.75 -17.23 -3.82
C PHE A 51 9.28 -17.36 -3.73
N LEU A 52 9.97 -16.23 -3.65
CA LEU A 52 11.43 -16.14 -3.56
C LEU A 52 11.93 -16.03 -2.11
N ILE A 53 11.00 -15.87 -1.16
CA ILE A 53 11.25 -15.79 0.27
C ILE A 53 10.65 -17.00 0.97
N LYS A 54 11.38 -17.54 1.95
CA LYS A 54 10.91 -18.68 2.74
C LYS A 54 9.64 -18.29 3.53
N PRO A 55 8.64 -19.17 3.65
CA PRO A 55 7.38 -18.86 4.35
C PRO A 55 7.55 -18.31 5.77
N LYS A 56 8.52 -18.85 6.54
CA LYS A 56 8.81 -18.38 7.91
C LYS A 56 9.34 -16.94 7.94
N ALA A 57 10.21 -16.58 7.00
CA ALA A 57 10.77 -15.23 6.90
C ALA A 57 9.71 -14.23 6.43
N LEU A 58 8.90 -14.63 5.44
CA LEU A 58 7.79 -13.84 4.95
C LEU A 58 6.76 -13.53 6.04
N LYS A 59 6.43 -14.54 6.85
CA LYS A 59 5.57 -14.37 8.03
C LYS A 59 6.15 -13.33 8.99
N ALA A 60 7.44 -13.45 9.35
CA ALA A 60 8.08 -12.53 10.29
C ALA A 60 8.10 -11.09 9.78
N GLU A 61 8.37 -10.87 8.48
CA GLU A 61 8.35 -9.52 7.88
C GLU A 61 6.94 -8.91 7.90
N ILE A 62 5.91 -9.70 7.61
CA ILE A 62 4.51 -9.24 7.66
C ILE A 62 4.11 -8.94 9.09
N GLU A 63 4.42 -9.84 10.03
CA GLU A 63 4.19 -9.60 11.46
C GLU A 63 4.88 -8.29 11.89
N GLU A 64 6.16 -8.10 11.62
CA GLU A 64 6.89 -6.88 11.97
C GLU A 64 6.23 -5.61 11.38
N TYR A 65 5.85 -5.67 10.11
CA TYR A 65 5.30 -4.51 9.40
C TYR A 65 3.94 -4.04 9.95
N PHE A 66 3.11 -4.98 10.41
CA PHE A 66 1.73 -4.72 10.81
C PHE A 66 1.47 -4.87 12.32
N THR A 67 2.41 -5.40 13.10
CA THR A 67 2.32 -5.50 14.58
C THR A 67 1.95 -4.17 15.26
N PRO A 68 2.42 -2.98 14.82
CA PRO A 68 1.99 -1.72 15.40
C PRO A 68 0.47 -1.48 15.31
N HIS A 69 -0.19 -2.14 14.35
CA HIS A 69 -1.61 -1.97 14.07
C HIS A 69 -2.46 -3.13 14.60
N PHE A 70 -1.87 -4.29 14.93
CA PHE A 70 -2.60 -5.49 15.36
C PHE A 70 -1.85 -6.37 16.35
N SER A 71 -2.60 -6.90 17.32
CA SER A 71 -2.15 -8.01 18.16
C SER A 71 -2.16 -9.33 17.36
N LYS A 72 -0.97 -9.83 17.01
CA LYS A 72 -0.71 -11.14 16.37
C LYS A 72 -1.40 -11.36 15.02
N ILE A 73 -0.66 -11.16 13.94
CA ILE A 73 -1.05 -11.69 12.63
C ILE A 73 -0.84 -13.20 12.63
N THR A 74 -1.92 -13.94 12.45
CA THR A 74 -1.82 -15.38 12.23
C THR A 74 -1.22 -15.62 10.83
N SER A 75 -0.33 -16.61 10.73
CA SER A 75 0.47 -16.92 9.53
C SER A 75 -0.30 -16.67 8.23
N PRO A 76 0.08 -15.67 7.43
CA PRO A 76 -0.67 -15.37 6.22
C PRO A 76 -0.42 -16.48 5.21
N ILE A 77 -1.48 -17.17 4.79
CA ILE A 77 -1.45 -17.80 3.48
C ILE A 77 -1.50 -16.62 2.52
N LEU A 78 -0.36 -16.25 1.96
CA LEU A 78 -0.32 -15.24 0.92
C LEU A 78 -0.82 -15.85 -0.37
N THR A 79 -2.06 -15.55 -0.70
CA THR A 79 -2.56 -15.79 -2.05
C THR A 79 -2.33 -14.53 -2.88
N ILE A 80 -2.04 -14.75 -4.16
CA ILE A 80 -1.89 -13.67 -5.13
C ILE A 80 -3.17 -13.65 -5.94
N LEU A 81 -3.80 -12.49 -5.99
CA LEU A 81 -4.97 -12.26 -6.82
C LEU A 81 -4.65 -11.16 -7.83
N LYS A 82 -4.98 -11.40 -9.09
CA LYS A 82 -5.01 -10.37 -10.13
C LYS A 82 -6.44 -9.88 -10.28
N HIS A 83 -6.66 -8.59 -10.10
CA HIS A 83 -7.97 -7.95 -10.25
C HIS A 83 -7.79 -6.56 -10.86
N ASN A 84 -8.57 -6.21 -11.88
CA ASN A 84 -8.49 -4.94 -12.61
C ASN A 84 -7.05 -4.56 -13.04
N ASN A 85 -6.30 -5.52 -13.59
CA ASN A 85 -4.88 -5.36 -13.99
C ASN A 85 -3.91 -4.97 -12.86
N LEU A 86 -4.34 -5.12 -11.61
CA LEU A 86 -3.49 -4.94 -10.42
C LEU A 86 -3.31 -6.27 -9.70
N TYR A 87 -2.19 -6.40 -9.01
CA TYR A 87 -1.85 -7.57 -8.21
C TYR A 87 -2.06 -7.27 -6.73
N TYR A 88 -2.58 -8.25 -6.00
CA TYR A 88 -2.85 -8.13 -4.58
C TYR A 88 -2.30 -9.32 -3.82
N PHE A 89 -1.69 -9.05 -2.68
CA PHE A 89 -1.36 -10.03 -1.67
C PHE A 89 -2.50 -10.11 -0.65
N ILE A 90 -3.12 -11.26 -0.53
CA ILE A 90 -4.23 -11.50 0.41
C ILE A 90 -3.71 -12.36 1.56
N SER A 91 -3.95 -11.90 2.77
CA SER A 91 -3.58 -12.55 4.02
C SER A 91 -4.84 -12.76 4.85
N ASN A 92 -5.24 -14.01 5.04
CA ASN A 92 -6.44 -14.35 5.82
C ASN A 92 -6.06 -14.73 7.26
N SER A 93 -6.73 -14.09 8.23
CA SER A 93 -6.67 -14.41 9.65
C SER A 93 -7.98 -15.06 10.12
N LYS A 94 -8.13 -15.28 11.43
CA LYS A 94 -9.37 -15.69 12.07
C LYS A 94 -10.39 -14.56 12.15
N ASP A 95 -9.93 -13.31 12.24
CA ASP A 95 -10.81 -12.18 12.54
C ASP A 95 -10.90 -11.17 11.38
N TYR A 96 -9.93 -11.22 10.47
CA TYR A 96 -9.84 -10.27 9.36
C TYR A 96 -9.14 -10.85 8.13
N THR A 97 -9.36 -10.18 7.00
CA THR A 97 -8.60 -10.35 5.76
C THR A 97 -7.83 -9.07 5.48
N LEU A 98 -6.52 -9.19 5.33
CA LEU A 98 -5.61 -8.12 4.97
C LEU A 98 -5.28 -8.23 3.48
N ILE A 99 -5.54 -7.16 2.73
CA ILE A 99 -5.29 -7.09 1.29
C ILE A 99 -4.28 -5.97 1.04
N SER A 100 -3.13 -6.32 0.48
CA SER A 100 -2.05 -5.39 0.17
C SER A 100 -1.87 -5.28 -1.34
N LEU A 101 -1.75 -4.06 -1.85
CA LEU A 101 -1.42 -3.83 -3.26
C LEU A 101 0.02 -4.32 -3.50
N ALA A 102 0.21 -5.18 -4.49
CA ALA A 102 1.51 -5.62 -4.95
C ALA A 102 1.98 -4.74 -6.12
N HIS A 103 3.26 -4.40 -6.12
CA HIS A 103 3.89 -3.70 -7.23
C HIS A 103 4.52 -4.70 -8.19
N LEU A 104 4.11 -4.64 -9.46
CA LEU A 104 4.78 -5.31 -10.56
C LEU A 104 6.08 -4.57 -10.89
N VAL A 105 7.19 -5.29 -10.90
CA VAL A 105 8.52 -4.79 -11.26
C VAL A 105 9.14 -5.76 -12.25
N SER A 106 9.54 -5.25 -13.41
CA SER A 106 10.27 -6.02 -14.41
C SER A 106 11.76 -5.74 -14.27
N ILE A 107 12.58 -6.79 -14.16
CA ILE A 107 14.04 -6.66 -14.09
C ILE A 107 14.62 -7.08 -15.45
N PRO A 108 15.10 -6.12 -16.27
CA PRO A 108 15.50 -6.41 -17.64
C PRO A 108 16.65 -7.42 -17.76
N ARG A 109 17.62 -7.37 -16.83
CA ARG A 109 18.83 -8.22 -16.90
C ARG A 109 18.57 -9.72 -16.69
N VAL A 110 17.45 -10.07 -16.08
CA VAL A 110 17.07 -11.47 -15.79
C VAL A 110 15.75 -11.85 -16.47
N GLU A 111 15.26 -10.97 -17.36
CA GLU A 111 14.03 -11.14 -18.15
C GLU A 111 12.88 -11.72 -17.31
N GLY A 112 12.58 -11.06 -16.19
CA GLY A 112 11.62 -11.54 -15.22
C GLY A 112 10.71 -10.44 -14.69
N ASP A 113 9.44 -10.80 -14.54
CA ASP A 113 8.43 -10.01 -13.84
C ASP A 113 8.32 -10.48 -12.38
N TYR A 114 8.31 -9.53 -11.45
CA TYR A 114 8.33 -9.77 -10.02
C TYR A 114 7.24 -8.97 -9.32
N LEU A 115 6.76 -9.49 -8.20
CA LEU A 115 5.85 -8.80 -7.30
C LEU A 115 6.56 -8.45 -6.00
N ILE A 116 6.37 -7.19 -5.60
CA ILE A 116 6.92 -6.62 -4.37
C ILE A 116 5.76 -6.11 -3.53
N TYR A 117 5.88 -6.20 -2.20
CA TYR A 117 4.89 -5.63 -1.29
C TYR A 117 4.81 -4.11 -1.47
N GLY A 118 3.60 -3.61 -1.71
CA GLY A 118 3.32 -2.18 -1.63
C GLY A 118 3.08 -1.71 -0.21
N SER A 119 2.85 -0.41 -0.09
CA SER A 119 2.55 0.31 1.17
C SER A 119 1.05 0.56 1.38
N ASN A 120 0.23 0.10 0.44
CA ASN A 120 -1.20 0.34 0.40
C ASN A 120 -1.94 -0.92 0.83
N HIS A 121 -2.61 -0.83 1.97
CA HIS A 121 -3.30 -1.99 2.55
C HIS A 121 -4.73 -1.64 2.92
N CYS A 122 -5.60 -2.61 2.80
CA CYS A 122 -6.98 -2.56 3.26
C CYS A 122 -7.26 -3.79 4.11
N ILE A 123 -8.12 -3.62 5.11
CA ILE A 123 -8.54 -4.68 6.00
C ILE A 123 -10.04 -4.74 6.01
N THR A 124 -10.57 -5.95 5.98
CA THR A 124 -11.97 -6.25 6.22
C THR A 124 -12.08 -7.26 7.35
N PRO A 125 -13.11 -7.17 8.21
CA PRO A 125 -13.46 -8.27 9.09
C PRO A 125 -13.70 -9.54 8.29
N LYS A 126 -13.40 -10.69 8.90
CA LYS A 126 -13.68 -11.98 8.28
C LYS A 126 -15.17 -12.11 7.96
N ASP A 127 -15.48 -12.80 6.87
CA ASP A 127 -16.83 -13.03 6.34
C ASP A 127 -17.52 -11.82 5.68
N ASN A 128 -16.87 -10.64 5.68
CA ASN A 128 -17.29 -9.53 4.84
C ASN A 128 -16.68 -9.62 3.44
N THR A 129 -17.31 -8.94 2.48
CA THR A 129 -16.75 -8.75 1.14
C THR A 129 -15.39 -8.09 1.23
N ASN A 130 -14.41 -8.63 0.52
CA ASN A 130 -13.06 -8.08 0.41
C ASN A 130 -13.11 -6.63 -0.07
N CYS A 131 -12.18 -5.80 0.42
CA CYS A 131 -11.95 -4.47 -0.13
C CYS A 131 -10.50 -4.32 -0.58
N TYR A 132 -10.32 -3.74 -1.76
CA TYR A 132 -9.03 -3.70 -2.43
C TYR A 132 -8.38 -2.33 -2.31
N PRO A 133 -7.09 -2.21 -1.96
CA PRO A 133 -6.42 -0.92 -2.00
C PRO A 133 -6.41 -0.33 -3.41
N SER A 134 -6.78 0.95 -3.52
CA SER A 134 -6.63 1.72 -4.76
C SER A 134 -5.14 2.04 -5.00
N SER A 135 -4.77 2.17 -6.27
CA SER A 135 -3.44 2.59 -6.70
C SER A 135 -3.12 4.04 -6.31
N ASP A 136 -4.14 4.86 -6.04
CA ASP A 136 -3.99 6.24 -5.55
C ASP A 136 -3.38 6.34 -4.14
N GLY A 137 -3.33 5.22 -3.40
CA GLY A 137 -2.84 5.12 -2.03
C GLY A 137 -3.68 5.78 -0.94
N SER A 138 -4.75 6.48 -1.33
CA SER A 138 -5.66 7.22 -0.46
C SER A 138 -6.96 6.46 -0.14
N SER A 139 -7.33 5.47 -0.94
CA SER A 139 -8.63 4.80 -0.82
C SER A 139 -8.53 3.26 -0.86
N CYS A 140 -9.60 2.62 -0.38
CA CYS A 140 -9.94 1.25 -0.70
C CYS A 140 -11.09 1.29 -1.71
N LEU A 141 -10.95 0.55 -2.80
CA LEU A 141 -11.98 0.24 -3.78
C LEU A 141 -13.08 -0.58 -3.10
N GLU A 142 -14.29 -0.49 -3.64
CA GLU A 142 -15.47 -1.21 -3.13
C GLU A 142 -15.73 -0.89 -1.65
N LYS A 143 -15.75 0.41 -1.31
CA LYS A 143 -15.89 0.95 0.06
C LYS A 143 -17.09 0.33 0.79
N GLN A 144 -16.82 -0.74 1.53
CA GLN A 144 -17.73 -1.30 2.52
C GLN A 144 -17.56 -0.52 3.84
N PRO A 145 -18.62 -0.34 4.64
CA PRO A 145 -18.53 0.35 5.94
C PRO A 145 -17.48 -0.26 6.89
N SER A 146 -17.21 -1.55 6.73
CA SER A 146 -16.25 -2.32 7.55
C SER A 146 -14.83 -2.32 7.00
N CYS A 147 -14.58 -1.68 5.85
CA CYS A 147 -13.25 -1.62 5.25
C CYS A 147 -12.39 -0.53 5.91
N ILE A 148 -11.26 -0.93 6.47
CA ILE A 148 -10.31 -0.02 7.10
C ILE A 148 -9.07 0.12 6.21
N LYS A 149 -8.74 1.35 5.85
CA LYS A 149 -7.48 1.67 5.16
C LYS A 149 -6.35 1.72 6.17
N LEU A 150 -5.27 1.00 5.89
CA LEU A 150 -4.01 1.20 6.59
C LEU A 150 -3.01 1.89 5.68
N ILE A 151 -2.51 3.02 6.15
CA ILE A 151 -1.40 3.73 5.55
C ILE A 151 -0.23 3.56 6.50
N ASN A 152 0.73 2.70 6.15
CA ASN A 152 1.96 2.65 6.91
C ASN A 152 2.84 3.83 6.45
N LYS A 153 2.73 4.97 7.13
CA LYS A 153 3.78 5.97 7.09
C LYS A 153 4.97 5.38 7.85
N LYS A 154 5.99 4.90 7.15
CA LYS A 154 7.28 4.63 7.80
C LYS A 154 7.83 6.00 8.25
N ASN A 155 7.96 6.18 9.56
CA ASN A 155 8.84 7.19 10.16
C ASN A 155 10.28 6.93 9.72
#